data_AF-A0A957FL13-F1
#
_entry.id   AF-A0A957FL13-F1
#
_cell.length_a   1.000
_cell.length_b   1.000
_cell.length_c   1.000
_cell.angle_alpha   90.00
_cell.angle_beta   90.00
_cell.angle_gamma   90.00
#
_symmetry.space_group_name_H-M   'P 1'
#
loop_
_entity.id
_entity.type
_entity.pdbx_description
1 polymer ?
#
loop_
_entity_poly.entity_id
_entity_poly.type
_entity_poly.pdbx_seq_one_letter_code
_entity_poly.pdbx_strand_id
1 'polypeptide(L)'
;MMEQPTSNNNNNKFLLACGGCLALLVLTFVCLGMSGIAAYFILDGSSVFTSVSSTVVASVATVSIEATPGRPTAVTSLSITRQAIATPRATTPPTSAPVTAATAVPQEIVASKSTATPLPLAQPAAIIQEPIPPQAYTDLAYFFSADYPAHDYFDSANRLGKYNLPARTVTIPGYQVGDSQTFITDEGNVEATLMAATDHAYFWVEDGLNLAETAVIEAANKLENEYYPLLVNLFGQEWQPGVDNDPHFSVLHLRLPVDAAELGYFTGLDEYPRDLYYDSNEQEMLYLNMSELVIGEDLYYGTLVHELQHLIQWHVDGNEAGWLNEGLSQLAELYVGLYTADTEYYLEQPDIRLNTWEYDDDVVDAHYAGAYLLSVYLWEQLGETAVQELSRHPANGMAAIRTILRGY
;
A
#
# COMPACT_ATOMS: atom_id res chain seq x y z
N MET A 1 21.18 -48.71 -11.14
CA MET A 1 20.22 -48.00 -11.99
C MET A 1 18.88 -47.99 -11.27
N MET A 2 18.60 -46.91 -10.57
CA MET A 2 17.26 -46.49 -10.16
C MET A 2 17.35 -44.97 -10.02
N GLU A 3 16.54 -44.29 -10.83
CA GLU A 3 16.55 -42.86 -11.08
C GLU A 3 16.12 -42.06 -9.84
N GLN A 4 16.82 -40.94 -9.62
CA GLN A 4 16.41 -39.88 -8.71
C GLN A 4 15.34 -39.02 -9.41
N PRO A 5 14.23 -38.65 -8.76
CA PRO A 5 13.31 -37.68 -9.33
C PRO A 5 13.92 -36.28 -9.20
N THR A 6 14.11 -35.63 -10.34
CA THR A 6 14.50 -34.23 -10.46
C THR A 6 13.38 -33.34 -9.90
N SER A 7 13.67 -32.58 -8.84
CA SER A 7 12.80 -31.50 -8.39
C SER A 7 12.88 -30.36 -9.40
N ASN A 8 11.81 -30.14 -10.16
CA ASN A 8 11.61 -28.89 -10.89
C ASN A 8 11.42 -27.77 -9.86
N ASN A 9 12.41 -26.89 -9.75
CA ASN A 9 12.28 -25.59 -9.10
C ASN A 9 11.30 -24.75 -9.93
N ASN A 10 10.02 -24.79 -9.56
CA ASN A 10 9.09 -23.73 -9.91
C ASN A 10 9.29 -22.61 -8.90
N ASN A 11 10.15 -21.66 -9.25
CA ASN A 11 10.23 -20.36 -8.59
C ASN A 11 8.94 -19.58 -8.88
N ASN A 12 7.85 -19.94 -8.21
CA ASN A 12 6.72 -19.05 -8.03
C ASN A 12 7.13 -18.11 -6.90
N LYS A 13 7.66 -16.93 -7.24
CA LYS A 13 7.69 -15.80 -6.32
C LYS A 13 6.23 -15.53 -5.94
N PHE A 14 5.84 -16.00 -4.76
CA PHE A 14 4.55 -15.67 -4.16
C PHE A 14 4.63 -14.22 -3.73
N LEU A 15 3.76 -13.38 -4.28
CA LEU A 15 3.56 -12.01 -3.84
C LEU A 15 3.16 -12.03 -2.37
N LEU A 16 4.07 -11.53 -1.54
CA LEU A 16 3.83 -11.25 -0.13
C LEU A 16 3.02 -9.96 -0.02
N ALA A 17 2.32 -9.80 1.10
CA ALA A 17 1.79 -8.50 1.51
C ALA A 17 2.98 -7.61 1.89
N CYS A 18 3.64 -7.02 0.90
CA CYS A 18 4.47 -5.85 1.09
C CYS A 18 3.49 -4.66 1.13
N GLY A 19 3.42 -3.96 2.25
CA GLY A 19 2.72 -2.67 2.35
C GLY A 19 3.56 -1.61 1.65
N GLY A 20 3.71 -1.73 0.32
CA GLY A 20 4.48 -0.80 -0.47
C GLY A 20 3.65 0.46 -0.71
N CYS A 21 4.05 1.57 -0.09
CA CYS A 21 3.39 2.87 -0.29
C CYS A 21 3.75 3.43 -1.68
N LEU A 22 2.83 3.40 -2.65
CA LEU A 22 3.09 3.80 -4.04
C LEU A 22 3.17 5.34 -4.23
N ALA A 23 3.99 5.77 -5.19
CA ALA A 23 4.19 7.18 -5.54
C ALA A 23 2.99 7.79 -6.28
N LEU A 24 2.48 8.91 -5.75
CA LEU A 24 1.55 9.84 -6.39
C LEU A 24 2.19 10.52 -7.61
N LEU A 25 1.84 10.09 -8.82
CA LEU A 25 2.30 10.72 -10.05
C LEU A 25 1.20 11.56 -10.73
N VAL A 26 1.26 12.88 -10.54
CA VAL A 26 0.61 13.85 -11.44
C VAL A 26 1.43 13.94 -12.72
N LEU A 27 1.06 13.18 -13.75
CA LEU A 27 1.58 13.37 -15.10
C LEU A 27 0.45 13.49 -16.13
N THR A 28 0.14 14.72 -16.51
CA THR A 28 -0.68 15.02 -17.69
C THR A 28 0.03 14.55 -18.96
N PHE A 29 -0.50 13.52 -19.62
CA PHE A 29 -0.17 13.21 -21.02
C PHE A 29 -1.41 13.28 -21.92
N VAL A 30 -1.33 14.17 -22.91
CA VAL A 30 -2.20 14.14 -24.10
C VAL A 30 -1.49 13.31 -25.17
N CYS A 31 -2.01 12.11 -25.41
CA CYS A 31 -2.32 11.44 -26.70
C CYS A 31 -1.51 11.84 -27.96
N LEU A 32 -1.05 10.98 -28.89
CA LEU A 32 -1.38 9.64 -29.42
C LEU A 32 -0.09 9.15 -30.15
N GLY A 33 0.21 7.89 -30.44
CA GLY A 33 -0.57 6.66 -30.62
C GLY A 33 0.02 5.86 -31.80
N MET A 34 -0.30 4.57 -31.86
CA MET A 34 -0.19 3.62 -32.99
C MET A 34 0.99 2.63 -33.02
N SER A 35 0.84 1.55 -32.24
CA SER A 35 0.69 0.13 -32.64
C SER A 35 1.50 -0.47 -33.81
N GLY A 36 2.07 -1.66 -33.57
CA GLY A 36 2.15 -2.71 -34.61
C GLY A 36 3.18 -3.83 -34.43
N ILE A 37 2.78 -4.92 -33.74
CA ILE A 37 2.93 -6.34 -34.10
C ILE A 37 4.17 -6.77 -34.93
N ALA A 38 5.00 -7.68 -34.40
CA ALA A 38 5.17 -9.04 -34.95
C ALA A 38 6.24 -9.86 -34.21
N ALA A 39 5.89 -11.13 -33.99
CA ALA A 39 6.67 -12.19 -33.40
C ALA A 39 7.88 -12.64 -34.25
N TYR A 40 8.84 -13.32 -33.59
CA TYR A 40 9.27 -14.72 -33.81
C TYR A 40 10.80 -14.92 -33.67
N PHE A 41 11.17 -15.69 -32.63
CA PHE A 41 12.28 -16.67 -32.54
C PHE A 41 13.74 -16.19 -32.47
N ILE A 42 14.35 -16.43 -31.29
CA ILE A 42 15.78 -16.46 -31.03
C ILE A 42 16.36 -17.80 -31.53
N LEU A 43 17.34 -17.73 -32.41
CA LEU A 43 18.34 -18.77 -32.62
C LEU A 43 19.69 -18.28 -32.06
N ASP A 44 20.24 -19.15 -31.22
CA ASP A 44 21.63 -19.47 -30.95
C ASP A 44 22.74 -18.77 -31.77
N GLY A 45 23.86 -18.45 -31.08
CA GLY A 45 25.18 -18.37 -31.71
C GLY A 45 25.96 -17.05 -31.62
N SER A 46 26.88 -17.01 -30.67
CA SER A 46 28.32 -16.68 -30.84
C SER A 46 28.76 -15.41 -31.60
N SER A 47 29.44 -14.54 -30.85
CA SER A 47 30.74 -13.91 -31.14
C SER A 47 30.91 -12.78 -32.18
N VAL A 48 31.27 -11.58 -31.64
CA VAL A 48 32.52 -10.83 -31.89
C VAL A 48 32.66 -9.86 -33.12
N PHE A 49 33.00 -8.59 -32.80
CA PHE A 49 33.61 -7.47 -33.57
C PHE A 49 32.88 -6.99 -34.86
N THR A 50 32.76 -5.71 -35.26
CA THR A 50 33.60 -4.50 -35.11
C THR A 50 32.78 -3.27 -35.55
N SER A 51 33.22 -2.08 -35.11
CA SER A 51 32.76 -0.73 -35.47
C SER A 51 32.67 -0.39 -36.98
N VAL A 52 31.83 0.56 -37.37
CA VAL A 52 32.20 1.94 -37.82
C VAL A 52 30.94 2.69 -38.32
N SER A 53 30.86 3.96 -37.94
CA SER A 53 29.86 5.00 -38.24
C SER A 53 29.64 5.29 -39.74
N SER A 54 28.45 5.78 -40.12
CA SER A 54 28.26 7.16 -40.59
C SER A 54 26.87 7.45 -41.17
N THR A 55 26.51 8.71 -40.97
CA THR A 55 25.33 9.54 -41.24
C THR A 55 24.79 9.50 -42.68
N VAL A 56 23.46 9.60 -42.87
CA VAL A 56 22.85 10.04 -44.13
C VAL A 56 21.68 11.02 -43.90
N VAL A 57 21.71 12.06 -44.75
CA VAL A 57 20.81 13.22 -44.87
C VAL A 57 19.48 12.83 -45.53
N ALA A 58 18.37 13.40 -45.04
CA ALA A 58 17.03 13.19 -45.59
C ALA A 58 16.73 14.14 -46.76
N SER A 59 16.12 13.62 -47.83
CA SER A 59 15.47 14.39 -48.89
C SER A 59 13.97 14.02 -48.95
N VAL A 60 13.14 15.07 -49.05
CA VAL A 60 11.68 15.02 -49.01
C VAL A 60 11.14 14.82 -50.43
N ALA A 61 10.12 13.97 -50.57
CA ALA A 61 9.24 13.94 -51.74
C ALA A 61 7.78 13.87 -51.28
N THR A 62 7.01 14.87 -51.67
CA THR A 62 5.56 14.99 -51.50
C THR A 62 4.82 14.23 -52.60
N VAL A 63 3.76 13.51 -52.26
CA VAL A 63 2.75 13.02 -53.21
C VAL A 63 1.35 13.29 -52.65
N SER A 64 0.55 13.99 -53.45
CA SER A 64 -0.88 14.28 -53.25
C SER A 64 -1.72 13.19 -53.91
N ILE A 65 -2.85 12.79 -53.29
CA ILE A 65 -3.91 12.04 -54.00
C ILE A 65 -5.29 12.57 -53.58
N GLU A 66 -6.12 12.75 -54.62
CA GLU A 66 -7.47 13.31 -54.65
C GLU A 66 -8.56 12.41 -54.02
N ALA A 67 -9.64 13.07 -53.60
CA ALA A 67 -10.82 12.50 -52.98
C ALA A 67 -11.95 12.21 -54.00
N THR A 68 -12.84 11.27 -53.67
CA THR A 68 -14.26 11.30 -54.07
C THR A 68 -15.13 10.55 -53.03
N PRO A 69 -16.43 10.91 -52.86
CA PRO A 69 -17.09 10.90 -51.55
C PRO A 69 -18.31 9.95 -51.45
N GLY A 70 -18.73 9.63 -50.21
CA GLY A 70 -19.98 8.90 -49.97
C GLY A 70 -20.43 8.73 -48.51
N ARG A 71 -21.28 9.69 -48.07
CA ARG A 71 -22.29 9.70 -46.98
C ARG A 71 -21.90 9.95 -45.50
N PRO A 72 -22.80 10.64 -44.74
CA PRO A 72 -22.45 11.39 -43.53
C PRO A 72 -22.91 10.71 -42.24
N THR A 73 -22.17 10.97 -41.15
CA THR A 73 -22.69 10.91 -39.79
C THR A 73 -22.26 12.18 -39.08
N ALA A 74 -23.25 12.90 -38.53
CA ALA A 74 -23.06 14.16 -37.84
C ALA A 74 -22.40 13.91 -36.48
N VAL A 75 -21.23 14.52 -36.27
CA VAL A 75 -20.65 14.70 -34.94
C VAL A 75 -20.86 16.17 -34.57
N THR A 76 -21.67 16.40 -33.53
CA THR A 76 -21.85 17.71 -32.93
C THR A 76 -20.67 17.96 -31.99
N SER A 77 -19.80 18.89 -32.35
CA SER A 77 -18.69 19.36 -31.51
C SER A 77 -19.21 20.34 -30.45
N LEU A 78 -18.87 20.08 -29.18
CA LEU A 78 -19.02 21.02 -28.07
C LEU A 78 -17.63 21.55 -27.71
N SER A 79 -17.43 22.84 -27.96
CA SER A 79 -16.21 23.58 -27.65
C SER A 79 -16.26 24.03 -26.19
N ILE A 80 -15.27 23.66 -25.36
CA ILE A 80 -15.08 24.25 -24.03
C ILE A 80 -13.89 25.21 -24.10
N THR A 81 -14.16 26.50 -23.88
CA THR A 81 -13.15 27.55 -23.76
C THR A 81 -12.60 27.56 -22.34
N ARG A 82 -11.30 27.30 -22.15
CA ARG A 82 -10.62 27.46 -20.84
C ARG A 82 -10.51 28.95 -20.49
N GLN A 83 -11.05 29.34 -19.34
CA GLN A 83 -10.73 30.62 -18.69
C GLN A 83 -9.67 30.38 -17.60
N ALA A 84 -8.64 31.23 -17.57
CA ALA A 84 -7.57 31.20 -16.59
C ALA A 84 -8.06 31.68 -15.21
N ILE A 85 -7.73 30.95 -14.15
CA ILE A 85 -8.01 31.33 -12.75
C ILE A 85 -6.79 32.08 -12.20
N ALA A 86 -7.04 33.26 -11.65
CA ALA A 86 -6.06 34.10 -10.98
C ALA A 86 -5.92 33.72 -9.49
N THR A 87 -4.70 33.80 -8.97
CA THR A 87 -4.31 33.59 -7.57
C THR A 87 -5.03 34.55 -6.60
N PRO A 88 -5.51 34.10 -5.42
CA PRO A 88 -6.06 35.01 -4.43
C PRO A 88 -4.98 35.54 -3.49
N ARG A 89 -5.01 36.87 -3.31
CA ARG A 89 -4.23 37.66 -2.37
C ARG A 89 -4.90 37.67 -0.99
N ALA A 90 -4.11 37.55 0.06
CA ALA A 90 -4.53 37.64 1.46
C ALA A 90 -5.30 38.94 1.76
N THR A 91 -6.46 38.82 2.41
CA THR A 91 -7.18 39.94 3.04
C THR A 91 -7.63 39.58 4.46
N THR A 92 -7.65 40.60 5.31
CA THR A 92 -7.79 40.64 6.77
C THR A 92 -9.07 40.00 7.35
N PRO A 93 -9.05 39.56 8.63
CA PRO A 93 -10.16 38.85 9.24
C PRO A 93 -11.34 39.78 9.60
N PRO A 94 -12.61 39.36 9.42
CA PRO A 94 -13.75 40.13 9.88
C PRO A 94 -14.10 39.84 11.34
N THR A 95 -14.43 40.93 12.04
CA THR A 95 -14.96 41.03 13.41
C THR A 95 -16.20 40.15 13.63
N SER A 96 -16.24 39.48 14.78
CA SER A 96 -17.35 38.64 15.26
C SER A 96 -18.59 39.46 15.62
N ALA A 97 -19.71 39.16 14.96
CA ALA A 97 -21.06 39.46 15.44
C ALA A 97 -21.75 38.15 15.84
N PRO A 98 -22.60 38.13 16.89
CA PRO A 98 -23.14 36.90 17.42
C PRO A 98 -24.21 36.34 16.48
N VAL A 99 -23.96 35.14 15.97
CA VAL A 99 -24.96 34.37 15.22
C VAL A 99 -25.89 33.73 16.23
N THR A 100 -27.14 34.20 16.25
CA THR A 100 -28.25 33.55 16.95
C THR A 100 -28.37 32.12 16.43
N ALA A 101 -28.23 31.13 17.31
CA ALA A 101 -28.40 29.72 16.99
C ALA A 101 -29.81 29.48 16.43
N ALA A 102 -29.92 29.33 15.11
CA ALA A 102 -31.11 28.79 14.49
C ALA A 102 -31.15 27.31 14.85
N THR A 103 -32.05 26.94 15.75
CA THR A 103 -32.35 25.55 16.08
C THR A 103 -33.02 24.93 14.86
N ALA A 104 -32.22 24.37 13.94
CA ALA A 104 -32.73 23.48 12.91
C ALA A 104 -33.14 22.20 13.61
N VAL A 105 -34.45 22.06 13.85
CA VAL A 105 -35.05 20.76 14.15
C VAL A 105 -34.70 19.85 12.97
N PRO A 106 -34.08 18.67 13.18
CA PRO A 106 -33.85 17.73 12.11
C PRO A 106 -35.20 17.43 11.45
N GLN A 107 -35.38 17.85 10.20
CA GLN A 107 -36.46 17.29 9.41
C GLN A 107 -36.09 15.82 9.21
N GLU A 108 -36.94 14.96 9.75
CA GLU A 108 -36.93 13.53 9.49
C GLU A 108 -36.83 13.35 7.98
N ILE A 109 -35.68 12.85 7.50
CA ILE A 109 -35.54 12.43 6.11
C ILE A 109 -36.46 11.23 6.00
N VAL A 110 -37.70 11.48 5.56
CA VAL A 110 -38.62 10.42 5.18
C VAL A 110 -37.95 9.76 3.99
N ALA A 111 -37.22 8.67 4.24
CA ALA A 111 -36.71 7.82 3.20
C ALA A 111 -37.91 7.43 2.35
N SER A 112 -38.05 8.05 1.18
CA SER A 112 -38.99 7.56 0.18
C SER A 112 -38.47 6.17 -0.16
N LYS A 113 -39.10 5.13 0.40
CA LYS A 113 -38.89 3.76 -0.05
C LYS A 113 -39.10 3.81 -1.55
N SER A 114 -38.02 3.77 -2.31
CA SER A 114 -38.07 3.62 -3.75
C SER A 114 -38.88 2.36 -4.00
N THR A 115 -40.11 2.52 -4.48
CA THR A 115 -40.93 1.44 -5.01
C THR A 115 -40.46 1.09 -6.42
N ALA A 116 -39.14 1.08 -6.65
CA ALA A 116 -38.59 0.42 -7.81
C ALA A 116 -38.97 -1.05 -7.68
N THR A 117 -40.04 -1.44 -8.38
CA THR A 117 -40.32 -2.85 -8.66
C THR A 117 -39.03 -3.39 -9.25
N PRO A 118 -38.39 -4.39 -8.62
CA PRO A 118 -37.22 -5.02 -9.22
C PRO A 118 -37.63 -5.41 -10.63
N LEU A 119 -36.91 -4.95 -11.65
CA LEU A 119 -37.06 -5.53 -12.97
C LEU A 119 -36.85 -7.03 -12.75
N PRO A 120 -37.83 -7.90 -13.06
CA PRO A 120 -37.60 -9.32 -12.99
C PRO A 120 -36.60 -9.60 -14.10
N LEU A 121 -35.31 -9.61 -13.75
CA LEU A 121 -34.27 -10.16 -14.57
C LEU A 121 -34.60 -11.65 -14.66
N ALA A 122 -35.43 -12.00 -15.65
CA ALA A 122 -35.69 -13.38 -15.99
C ALA A 122 -34.32 -13.97 -16.31
N GLN A 123 -33.94 -14.98 -15.53
CA GLN A 123 -32.69 -15.67 -15.74
C GLN A 123 -32.63 -16.13 -17.20
N PRO A 124 -31.57 -15.79 -17.96
CA PRO A 124 -31.45 -16.20 -19.35
C PRO A 124 -31.61 -17.72 -19.46
N ALA A 125 -32.41 -18.19 -20.43
CA ALA A 125 -32.67 -19.62 -20.62
C ALA A 125 -31.40 -20.47 -20.87
N ALA A 126 -30.27 -19.82 -21.16
CA ALA A 126 -28.95 -20.44 -21.31
C ALA A 126 -28.26 -20.74 -19.96
N ILE A 127 -28.73 -20.17 -18.84
CA ILE A 127 -28.16 -20.44 -17.52
C ILE A 127 -28.93 -21.60 -16.88
N ILE A 128 -28.34 -22.78 -16.91
CA ILE A 128 -28.84 -23.95 -16.20
C ILE A 128 -28.45 -23.81 -14.72
N GLN A 129 -29.43 -23.64 -13.83
CA GLN A 129 -29.18 -23.76 -12.38
C GLN A 129 -29.25 -25.22 -11.99
N GLU A 130 -28.10 -25.87 -11.97
CA GLU A 130 -27.98 -27.16 -11.31
C GLU A 130 -28.29 -26.99 -9.81
N PRO A 131 -28.96 -27.97 -9.17
CA PRO A 131 -29.15 -27.92 -7.73
C PRO A 131 -27.80 -27.90 -7.03
N ILE A 132 -27.65 -27.02 -6.03
CA ILE A 132 -26.44 -26.94 -5.21
C ILE A 132 -26.14 -28.33 -4.64
N PRO A 133 -24.94 -28.89 -4.85
CA PRO A 133 -24.58 -30.20 -4.34
C PRO A 133 -24.81 -30.27 -2.83
N PRO A 134 -25.36 -31.37 -2.27
CA PRO A 134 -25.58 -31.48 -0.83
C PRO A 134 -24.30 -31.24 0.00
N GLN A 135 -23.15 -31.63 -0.54
CA GLN A 135 -21.85 -31.41 0.09
C GLN A 135 -21.48 -29.91 0.16
N ALA A 136 -21.92 -29.08 -0.80
CA ALA A 136 -21.60 -27.66 -0.80
C ALA A 136 -22.20 -26.91 0.41
N TYR A 137 -23.36 -27.34 0.93
CA TYR A 137 -23.90 -26.76 2.17
C TYR A 137 -23.04 -27.11 3.39
N THR A 138 -22.56 -28.35 3.45
CA THR A 138 -21.68 -28.81 4.53
C THR A 138 -20.31 -28.15 4.43
N ASP A 139 -19.72 -28.05 3.24
CA ASP A 139 -18.44 -27.39 3.00
C ASP A 139 -18.53 -25.89 3.30
N LEU A 140 -19.63 -25.22 2.93
CA LEU A 140 -19.88 -23.82 3.28
C LEU A 140 -20.02 -23.64 4.79
N ALA A 141 -20.72 -24.55 5.47
CA ALA A 141 -20.83 -24.53 6.93
C ALA A 141 -19.46 -24.73 7.59
N TYR A 142 -18.64 -25.68 7.11
CA TYR A 142 -17.27 -25.86 7.59
C TYR A 142 -16.41 -24.63 7.31
N PHE A 143 -16.51 -24.02 6.13
CA PHE A 143 -15.77 -22.82 5.80
C PHE A 143 -16.04 -21.66 6.78
N PHE A 144 -17.29 -21.49 7.22
CA PHE A 144 -17.66 -20.43 8.16
C PHE A 144 -17.57 -20.81 9.66
N SER A 145 -17.41 -22.10 10.00
CA SER A 145 -17.33 -22.55 11.39
C SER A 145 -15.99 -23.18 11.77
N ALA A 146 -15.10 -23.41 10.80
CA ALA A 146 -13.75 -23.82 11.07
C ALA A 146 -12.98 -22.66 11.71
N ASP A 147 -12.39 -22.96 12.85
CA ASP A 147 -11.48 -22.07 13.56
C ASP A 147 -10.07 -22.31 13.00
N TYR A 148 -9.70 -21.49 12.02
CA TYR A 148 -8.35 -21.49 11.47
C TYR A 148 -7.51 -20.50 12.27
N PRO A 149 -6.34 -20.91 12.79
CA PRO A 149 -5.45 -19.96 13.44
C PRO A 149 -5.05 -18.86 12.43
N ALA A 150 -4.73 -17.68 12.96
CA ALA A 150 -4.14 -16.60 12.18
C ALA A 150 -2.94 -17.12 11.37
N HIS A 151 -2.74 -16.57 10.18
CA HIS A 151 -1.68 -17.01 9.29
C HIS A 151 -0.31 -16.54 9.82
N ASP A 152 0.32 -17.39 10.61
CA ASP A 152 1.69 -17.21 11.12
C ASP A 152 2.60 -18.31 10.53
N TYR A 153 3.69 -17.90 9.88
CA TYR A 153 4.58 -18.84 9.18
C TYR A 153 5.39 -19.71 10.14
N PHE A 154 5.77 -19.18 11.30
CA PHE A 154 6.52 -19.92 12.31
C PHE A 154 5.64 -20.97 13.00
N ASP A 155 4.42 -20.62 13.39
CA ASP A 155 3.42 -21.57 13.88
C ASP A 155 3.12 -22.62 12.80
N SER A 156 2.83 -22.18 11.57
CA SER A 156 2.51 -23.09 10.47
C SER A 156 3.64 -24.08 10.19
N ALA A 157 4.90 -23.61 10.20
CA ALA A 157 6.06 -24.47 9.99
C ALA A 157 6.25 -25.49 11.13
N ASN A 158 5.98 -25.12 12.39
CA ASN A 158 6.04 -26.04 13.54
C ASN A 158 4.85 -27.00 13.59
N ARG A 159 3.65 -26.51 13.26
CA ARG A 159 2.37 -27.24 13.38
C ARG A 159 2.14 -28.20 12.21
N LEU A 160 2.43 -27.76 10.98
CA LEU A 160 2.19 -28.52 9.75
C LEU A 160 3.47 -29.18 9.21
N GLY A 161 4.63 -28.56 9.47
CA GLY A 161 5.92 -29.10 9.08
C GLY A 161 6.40 -30.21 10.00
N LYS A 162 7.37 -30.98 9.52
CA LYS A 162 8.21 -31.85 10.37
C LYS A 162 9.50 -31.15 10.80
N TYR A 163 9.51 -29.82 10.77
CA TYR A 163 10.69 -29.01 11.08
C TYR A 163 10.75 -28.79 12.58
N ASN A 164 11.88 -29.15 13.20
CA ASN A 164 12.22 -28.67 14.54
C ASN A 164 12.89 -27.32 14.35
N LEU A 165 12.10 -26.26 14.19
CA LEU A 165 12.64 -24.91 14.19
C LEU A 165 13.25 -24.60 15.57
N PRO A 166 14.33 -23.80 15.62
CA PRO A 166 14.86 -23.31 16.88
C PRO A 166 13.91 -22.26 17.48
N ALA A 167 14.41 -21.45 18.44
CA ALA A 167 13.61 -20.39 19.03
C ALA A 167 13.11 -19.40 17.96
N ARG A 168 11.89 -18.86 18.16
CA ARG A 168 11.34 -17.80 17.30
C ARG A 168 12.20 -16.54 17.35
N THR A 169 12.81 -16.28 18.50
CA THR A 169 13.62 -15.10 18.75
C THR A 169 15.11 -15.44 18.71
N VAL A 170 15.91 -14.53 18.18
CA VAL A 170 17.35 -14.48 18.32
C VAL A 170 17.74 -13.46 19.39
N THR A 171 19.00 -13.43 19.81
CA THR A 171 19.48 -12.41 20.76
C THR A 171 20.63 -11.66 20.10
N ILE A 172 20.35 -10.42 19.71
CA ILE A 172 21.33 -9.52 19.11
C ILE A 172 21.68 -8.45 20.17
N PRO A 173 22.97 -8.11 20.37
CA PRO A 173 23.32 -6.98 21.22
C PRO A 173 22.80 -5.68 20.60
N GLY A 174 22.16 -4.84 21.41
CA GLY A 174 21.69 -3.54 20.93
C GLY A 174 22.81 -2.62 20.45
N TYR A 175 22.42 -1.68 19.60
CA TYR A 175 23.32 -0.84 18.81
C TYR A 175 23.57 0.52 19.44
N GLN A 176 24.69 1.14 19.07
CA GLN A 176 25.07 2.50 19.45
C GLN A 176 25.24 3.37 18.21
N VAL A 177 24.89 4.66 18.33
CA VAL A 177 25.09 5.63 17.24
C VAL A 177 26.55 5.57 16.75
N GLY A 178 26.71 5.43 15.43
CA GLY A 178 28.00 5.22 14.76
C GLY A 178 28.34 3.75 14.45
N ASP A 179 27.58 2.78 14.96
CA ASP A 179 27.69 1.39 14.52
C ASP A 179 27.27 1.24 13.05
N SER A 180 27.87 0.27 12.35
CA SER A 180 27.54 -0.08 10.97
C SER A 180 27.04 -1.52 10.88
N GLN A 181 26.08 -1.75 10.00
CA GLN A 181 25.47 -3.06 9.76
C GLN A 181 25.15 -3.25 8.26
N THR A 182 25.28 -4.50 7.80
CA THR A 182 24.74 -4.94 6.51
C THR A 182 23.27 -5.35 6.67
N PHE A 183 22.39 -4.74 5.88
CA PHE A 183 20.98 -5.10 5.74
C PHE A 183 20.75 -5.85 4.42
N ILE A 184 19.83 -6.80 4.43
CA ILE A 184 19.37 -7.52 3.24
C ILE A 184 18.07 -6.87 2.77
N THR A 185 18.03 -6.44 1.51
CA THR A 185 16.84 -5.84 0.88
C THR A 185 16.52 -6.59 -0.42
N ASP A 186 15.36 -6.30 -1.02
CA ASP A 186 14.99 -6.86 -2.32
C ASP A 186 15.96 -6.48 -3.45
N GLU A 187 16.63 -5.33 -3.32
CA GLU A 187 17.66 -4.84 -4.24
C GLU A 187 19.07 -5.39 -3.94
N GLY A 188 19.18 -6.18 -2.86
CA GLY A 188 20.42 -6.80 -2.40
C GLY A 188 20.93 -6.22 -1.08
N ASN A 189 22.20 -6.49 -0.79
CA ASN A 189 22.81 -6.11 0.47
C ASN A 189 23.19 -4.63 0.47
N VAL A 190 22.85 -3.93 1.54
CA VAL A 190 23.14 -2.51 1.77
C VAL A 190 23.93 -2.37 3.07
N GLU A 191 25.04 -1.65 3.03
CA GLU A 191 25.74 -1.22 4.25
C GLU A 191 25.11 0.08 4.75
N ALA A 192 24.83 0.17 6.04
CA ALA A 192 24.25 1.36 6.65
C ALA A 192 24.89 1.66 8.00
N THR A 193 24.89 2.94 8.36
CA THR A 193 25.42 3.44 9.62
C THR A 193 24.29 4.02 10.47
N LEU A 194 24.27 3.67 11.77
CA LEU A 194 23.28 4.18 12.73
C LEU A 194 23.55 5.64 13.03
N MET A 195 22.67 6.53 12.59
CA MET A 195 22.85 7.99 12.74
C MET A 195 22.08 8.57 13.92
N ALA A 196 20.96 7.96 14.33
CA ALA A 196 20.21 8.38 15.51
C ALA A 196 19.55 7.18 16.21
N ALA A 197 19.34 7.31 17.51
CA ALA A 197 18.61 6.35 18.32
C ALA A 197 17.71 7.11 19.30
N THR A 198 16.48 6.63 19.51
CA THR A 198 15.53 7.14 20.51
C THR A 198 15.25 6.05 21.56
N ASP A 199 14.20 6.21 22.35
CA ASP A 199 13.80 5.16 23.32
C ASP A 199 13.20 3.93 22.62
N HIS A 200 12.65 4.09 21.40
CA HIS A 200 11.95 3.03 20.67
C HIS A 200 12.48 2.76 19.25
N ALA A 201 13.35 3.61 18.69
CA ALA A 201 13.73 3.48 17.28
C ALA A 201 15.23 3.70 17.01
N TYR A 202 15.76 2.93 16.07
CA TYR A 202 17.06 3.13 15.43
C TYR A 202 16.89 3.73 14.03
N PHE A 203 17.67 4.74 13.69
CA PHE A 203 17.63 5.40 12.38
C PHE A 203 18.94 5.12 11.63
N TRP A 204 18.89 4.11 10.78
CA TRP A 204 19.98 3.67 9.92
C TRP A 204 19.96 4.43 8.60
N VAL A 205 21.14 4.77 8.08
CA VAL A 205 21.29 5.45 6.79
C VAL A 205 22.29 4.68 5.94
N GLU A 206 21.87 4.28 4.74
CA GLU A 206 22.72 3.65 3.73
C GLU A 206 24.00 4.46 3.52
N ASP A 207 25.13 3.77 3.54
CA ASP A 207 26.43 4.34 3.27
C ASP A 207 26.47 4.93 1.84
N GLY A 208 26.74 6.23 1.76
CA GLY A 208 26.78 6.98 0.51
C GLY A 208 25.56 7.86 0.25
N LEU A 209 24.50 7.74 1.04
CA LEU A 209 23.48 8.79 1.14
C LEU A 209 24.06 10.01 1.85
N ASN A 210 23.85 11.19 1.28
CA ASN A 210 24.31 12.45 1.84
C ASN A 210 23.19 13.15 2.62
N LEU A 211 22.76 12.53 3.72
CA LEU A 211 21.78 13.10 4.64
C LEU A 211 22.49 13.88 5.74
N ALA A 212 21.92 15.02 6.14
CA ALA A 212 22.45 15.77 7.28
C ALA A 212 22.13 15.04 8.58
N GLU A 213 23.14 14.71 9.39
CA GLU A 213 22.98 14.05 10.69
C GLU A 213 21.94 14.75 11.58
N THR A 214 21.94 16.10 11.59
CA THR A 214 20.95 16.90 12.32
C THR A 214 19.53 16.66 11.85
N ALA A 215 19.31 16.46 10.55
CA ALA A 215 17.98 16.20 10.00
C ALA A 215 17.48 14.80 10.41
N VAL A 216 18.36 13.79 10.42
CA VAL A 216 18.00 12.43 10.87
C VAL A 216 17.68 12.42 12.36
N ILE A 217 18.46 13.12 13.18
CA ILE A 217 18.19 13.29 14.62
C ILE A 217 16.87 14.03 14.85
N GLU A 218 16.58 15.08 14.09
CA GLU A 218 15.30 15.80 14.18
C GLU A 218 14.12 14.91 13.78
N ALA A 219 14.25 14.12 12.72
CA ALA A 219 13.22 13.16 12.30
C ALA A 219 12.96 12.09 13.37
N ALA A 220 14.02 11.52 13.94
CA ALA A 220 13.93 10.54 15.02
C ALA A 220 13.22 11.11 16.25
N ASN A 221 13.63 12.32 16.68
CA ASN A 221 12.97 13.00 17.79
C ASN A 221 11.50 13.33 17.49
N LYS A 222 11.17 13.68 16.25
CA LYS A 222 9.78 13.99 15.87
C LYS A 222 8.91 12.73 15.91
N LEU A 223 9.40 11.62 15.35
CA LEU A 223 8.73 10.32 15.46
C LEU A 223 8.47 9.99 16.93
N GLU A 224 9.51 9.98 17.76
CA GLU A 224 9.45 9.59 19.18
C GLU A 224 8.49 10.46 20.01
N ASN A 225 8.58 11.79 19.86
CA ASN A 225 7.90 12.70 20.78
C ASN A 225 6.52 13.17 20.29
N GLU A 226 6.27 13.15 18.98
CA GLU A 226 5.03 13.68 18.41
C GLU A 226 4.13 12.59 17.82
N TYR A 227 4.68 11.62 17.09
CA TYR A 227 3.87 10.68 16.31
C TYR A 227 3.68 9.33 16.99
N TYR A 228 4.75 8.73 17.50
CA TYR A 228 4.72 7.39 18.10
C TYR A 228 3.70 7.26 19.23
N PRO A 229 3.55 8.21 20.19
CA PRO A 229 2.53 8.10 21.24
C PRO A 229 1.10 8.13 20.69
N LEU A 230 0.86 8.84 19.58
CA LEU A 230 -0.45 8.91 18.93
C LEU A 230 -0.78 7.59 18.24
N LEU A 231 0.18 7.03 17.50
CA LEU A 231 0.03 5.75 16.80
C LEU A 231 -0.19 4.60 17.79
N VAL A 232 0.57 4.58 18.89
CA VAL A 232 0.41 3.58 19.94
C VAL A 232 -0.95 3.68 20.64
N ASN A 233 -1.44 4.90 20.85
CA ASN A 233 -2.78 5.12 21.38
C ASN A 233 -3.88 4.56 20.46
N LEU A 234 -3.77 4.81 19.14
CA LEU A 234 -4.83 4.46 18.20
C LEU A 234 -4.81 2.99 17.78
N PHE A 235 -3.63 2.44 17.46
CA PHE A 235 -3.49 1.10 16.87
C PHE A 235 -3.01 0.07 17.90
N GLY A 236 -2.01 0.42 18.71
CA GLY A 236 -1.42 -0.48 19.70
C GLY A 236 0.09 -0.47 19.63
N GLN A 237 0.71 -1.52 20.17
CA GLN A 237 2.16 -1.62 20.25
C GLN A 237 2.66 -2.57 19.15
N GLU A 238 3.78 -2.24 18.53
CA GLU A 238 4.60 -3.18 17.79
C GLU A 238 5.16 -4.28 18.71
N TRP A 239 5.76 -5.32 18.13
CA TRP A 239 6.37 -6.37 18.93
C TRP A 239 7.62 -5.85 19.65
N GLN A 240 7.55 -5.69 20.97
CA GLN A 240 8.68 -5.26 21.80
C GLN A 240 8.94 -6.29 22.92
N PRO A 241 10.17 -6.86 23.06
CA PRO A 241 11.41 -6.50 22.37
C PRO A 241 11.65 -7.30 21.07
N GLY A 242 10.60 -7.63 20.32
CA GLY A 242 10.76 -8.16 18.97
C GLY A 242 11.40 -9.54 18.81
N VAL A 243 11.75 -9.83 17.56
CA VAL A 243 12.41 -11.05 17.11
C VAL A 243 13.86 -11.14 17.59
N ASP A 244 14.56 -10.02 17.80
CA ASP A 244 15.97 -9.97 18.21
C ASP A 244 16.21 -9.73 19.71
N ASN A 245 15.13 -9.60 20.48
CA ASN A 245 15.15 -9.20 21.88
C ASN A 245 15.72 -7.79 22.12
N ASP A 246 15.66 -6.89 21.13
CA ASP A 246 15.92 -5.46 21.28
C ASP A 246 14.59 -4.67 21.37
N PRO A 247 14.44 -3.71 22.31
CA PRO A 247 13.25 -2.88 22.36
C PRO A 247 13.11 -1.86 21.20
N HIS A 248 14.10 -1.69 20.33
CA HIS A 248 14.04 -0.72 19.25
C HIS A 248 13.68 -1.36 17.91
N PHE A 249 12.70 -0.81 17.20
CA PHE A 249 12.54 -1.08 15.78
C PHE A 249 13.51 -0.22 14.96
N SER A 250 13.80 -0.63 13.72
CA SER A 250 14.78 -0.02 12.85
C SER A 250 14.12 0.69 11.67
N VAL A 251 14.49 1.95 11.43
CA VAL A 251 14.14 2.73 10.24
C VAL A 251 15.37 2.82 9.35
N LEU A 252 15.33 2.15 8.20
CA LEU A 252 16.40 2.16 7.21
C LEU A 252 16.12 3.16 6.10
N HIS A 253 16.96 4.20 6.02
CA HIS A 253 16.98 5.14 4.91
C HIS A 253 17.91 4.58 3.83
N LEU A 254 17.34 4.29 2.67
CA LEU A 254 18.08 3.67 1.57
C LEU A 254 17.72 4.32 0.24
N ARG A 255 18.53 4.06 -0.77
CA ARG A 255 18.33 4.56 -2.13
C ARG A 255 17.86 3.42 -3.01
N LEU A 256 16.59 3.45 -3.40
CA LEU A 256 16.07 2.53 -4.41
C LEU A 256 16.36 3.05 -5.83
N PRO A 257 16.28 2.18 -6.85
CA PRO A 257 16.25 2.59 -8.25
C PRO A 257 15.23 3.72 -8.50
N VAL A 258 15.54 4.62 -9.43
CA VAL A 258 14.69 5.79 -9.76
C VAL A 258 13.35 5.43 -10.41
N ASP A 259 13.15 4.16 -10.78
CA ASP A 259 11.90 3.60 -11.29
C ASP A 259 11.17 2.75 -10.25
N ALA A 260 11.68 2.66 -9.01
CA ALA A 260 10.94 2.09 -7.91
C ALA A 260 9.73 2.98 -7.60
N ALA A 261 8.54 2.39 -7.70
CA ALA A 261 7.30 3.12 -7.47
C ALA A 261 7.03 3.33 -5.97
N GLU A 262 7.68 2.59 -5.07
CA GLU A 262 7.42 2.72 -3.63
C GLU A 262 8.21 3.85 -2.96
N LEU A 263 7.52 4.62 -2.12
CA LEU A 263 8.08 5.62 -1.20
C LEU A 263 8.73 4.96 0.02
N GLY A 264 8.21 3.80 0.42
CA GLY A 264 8.66 3.02 1.56
C GLY A 264 7.92 1.70 1.61
N TYR A 265 8.38 0.81 2.50
CA TYR A 265 7.71 -0.46 2.74
C TYR A 265 8.03 -1.03 4.12
N PHE A 266 7.11 -1.89 4.57
CA PHE A 266 7.27 -2.84 5.67
C PHE A 266 7.20 -4.27 5.13
N THR A 267 8.01 -5.16 5.70
CA THR A 267 7.92 -6.60 5.45
C THR A 267 7.96 -7.40 6.75
N GLY A 268 6.91 -8.17 7.01
CA GLY A 268 6.86 -9.07 8.17
C GLY A 268 7.84 -10.24 8.08
N LEU A 269 8.59 -10.40 6.98
CA LEU A 269 9.63 -11.43 6.87
C LEU A 269 10.80 -11.17 7.82
N ASP A 270 11.10 -9.91 8.09
CA ASP A 270 12.18 -9.54 8.99
C ASP A 270 11.88 -9.87 10.46
N GLU A 271 10.60 -10.10 10.81
CA GLU A 271 10.17 -10.54 12.15
C GLU A 271 10.30 -12.06 12.39
N TYR A 272 10.98 -12.77 11.49
CA TYR A 272 11.24 -14.19 11.64
C TYR A 272 12.74 -14.51 11.72
N PRO A 273 13.12 -15.59 12.41
CA PRO A 273 14.52 -16.01 12.46
C PRO A 273 14.99 -16.52 11.10
N ARG A 274 16.29 -16.41 10.82
CA ARG A 274 16.90 -16.86 9.55
C ARG A 274 16.80 -18.35 9.30
N ASP A 275 16.59 -19.13 10.35
CA ASP A 275 16.28 -20.56 10.23
C ASP A 275 14.95 -20.83 9.51
N LEU A 276 14.05 -19.84 9.46
CA LEU A 276 12.81 -19.87 8.67
C LEU A 276 12.93 -19.06 7.38
N TYR A 277 13.45 -17.83 7.45
CA TYR A 277 13.62 -16.93 6.30
C TYR A 277 15.07 -16.46 6.19
N TYR A 278 15.85 -17.08 5.30
CA TYR A 278 17.31 -16.88 5.24
C TYR A 278 17.74 -15.43 4.96
N ASP A 279 16.87 -14.65 4.33
CA ASP A 279 17.03 -13.24 3.95
C ASP A 279 16.40 -12.26 4.95
N SER A 280 15.83 -12.76 6.05
CA SER A 280 15.38 -11.91 7.16
C SER A 280 16.55 -11.11 7.76
N ASN A 281 16.29 -9.84 8.08
CA ASN A 281 17.17 -9.01 8.88
C ASN A 281 17.10 -9.34 10.38
N GLU A 282 16.12 -10.16 10.80
CA GLU A 282 15.85 -10.51 12.19
C GLU A 282 15.69 -9.24 13.05
N GLN A 283 14.92 -8.26 12.56
CA GLN A 283 14.61 -7.00 13.24
C GLN A 283 13.22 -6.52 12.82
N GLU A 284 12.53 -5.77 13.67
CA GLU A 284 11.34 -5.00 13.28
C GLU A 284 11.78 -3.82 12.40
N MET A 285 11.53 -3.87 11.09
CA MET A 285 12.14 -2.97 10.10
C MET A 285 11.12 -2.14 9.32
N LEU A 286 11.39 -0.84 9.18
CA LEU A 286 10.74 0.08 8.25
C LEU A 286 11.77 0.54 7.21
N TYR A 287 11.38 0.58 5.94
CA TYR A 287 12.28 0.96 4.83
C TYR A 287 11.78 2.25 4.17
N LEU A 288 12.63 3.26 4.04
CA LEU A 288 12.30 4.55 3.44
C LEU A 288 13.17 4.83 2.20
N ASN A 289 12.52 5.09 1.07
CA ASN A 289 13.17 5.36 -0.21
C ASN A 289 13.58 6.84 -0.34
N MET A 290 14.85 7.11 -0.09
CA MET A 290 15.43 8.46 -0.16
C MET A 290 15.68 8.96 -1.59
N SER A 291 15.34 8.18 -2.62
CA SER A 291 15.27 8.68 -4.00
C SER A 291 14.03 9.55 -4.23
N GLU A 292 12.95 9.30 -3.49
CA GLU A 292 11.67 10.01 -3.61
C GLU A 292 11.35 10.88 -2.38
N LEU A 293 11.92 10.55 -1.22
CA LEU A 293 11.64 11.23 0.04
C LEU A 293 12.70 12.25 0.44
N VAL A 294 12.23 13.33 1.07
CA VAL A 294 13.08 14.38 1.66
C VAL A 294 12.74 14.52 3.14
N ILE A 295 13.72 14.30 4.01
CA ILE A 295 13.55 14.47 5.46
C ILE A 295 13.07 15.88 5.78
N GLY A 296 12.02 15.98 6.59
CA GLY A 296 11.41 17.25 6.99
C GLY A 296 10.15 17.60 6.21
N GLU A 297 9.85 16.91 5.11
CA GLU A 297 8.61 17.08 4.36
C GLU A 297 7.49 16.16 4.87
N ASP A 298 6.24 16.58 4.67
CA ASP A 298 5.06 15.82 5.09
C ASP A 298 5.01 14.44 4.44
N LEU A 299 5.48 14.31 3.19
CA LEU A 299 5.54 13.02 2.49
C LEU A 299 6.46 12.02 3.19
N TYR A 300 7.66 12.46 3.61
CA TYR A 300 8.60 11.62 4.35
C TYR A 300 7.99 11.15 5.69
N TYR A 301 7.39 12.07 6.45
CA TYR A 301 6.78 11.71 7.73
C TYR A 301 5.52 10.86 7.53
N GLY A 302 4.75 11.11 6.47
CA GLY A 302 3.56 10.35 6.10
C GLY A 302 3.93 8.90 5.83
N THR A 303 4.90 8.66 4.94
CA THR A 303 5.42 7.31 4.68
C THR A 303 5.97 6.67 5.96
N LEU A 304 6.74 7.38 6.78
CA LEU A 304 7.27 6.82 8.04
C LEU A 304 6.16 6.35 9.00
N VAL A 305 5.10 7.14 9.19
CA VAL A 305 3.99 6.74 10.08
C VAL A 305 3.09 5.68 9.47
N HIS A 306 2.99 5.66 8.13
CA HIS A 306 2.30 4.63 7.36
C HIS A 306 2.96 3.26 7.59
N GLU A 307 4.27 3.16 7.36
CA GLU A 307 5.01 1.91 7.56
C GLU A 307 5.02 1.48 9.04
N LEU A 308 5.09 2.44 9.97
CA LEU A 308 4.98 2.13 11.39
C LEU A 308 3.59 1.58 11.76
N GLN A 309 2.52 2.05 11.12
CA GLN A 309 1.20 1.44 11.31
C GLN A 309 1.23 -0.03 10.88
N HIS A 310 1.86 -0.37 9.75
CA HIS A 310 1.96 -1.75 9.29
C HIS A 310 2.71 -2.64 10.28
N LEU A 311 3.82 -2.15 10.84
CA LEU A 311 4.57 -2.84 11.88
C LEU A 311 3.72 -3.10 13.13
N ILE A 312 2.98 -2.08 13.61
CA ILE A 312 2.05 -2.24 14.74
C ILE A 312 0.96 -3.26 14.40
N GLN A 313 0.35 -3.13 13.21
CA GLN A 313 -0.74 -3.99 12.77
C GLN A 313 -0.29 -5.43 12.64
N TRP A 314 0.94 -5.68 12.18
CA TRP A 314 1.49 -7.02 12.08
C TRP A 314 1.54 -7.73 13.44
N HIS A 315 1.93 -7.02 14.51
CA HIS A 315 1.92 -7.57 15.87
C HIS A 315 0.49 -7.74 16.42
N VAL A 316 -0.36 -6.75 16.18
CA VAL A 316 -1.70 -6.67 16.79
C VAL A 316 -2.71 -7.61 16.12
N ASP A 317 -2.76 -7.60 14.79
CA ASP A 317 -3.53 -8.49 13.93
C ASP A 317 -2.91 -8.56 12.53
N GLY A 318 -1.84 -9.36 12.40
CA GLY A 318 -1.15 -9.60 11.12
C GLY A 318 -1.96 -10.39 10.09
N ASN A 319 -3.24 -10.71 10.35
CA ASN A 319 -4.13 -11.42 9.42
C ASN A 319 -5.19 -10.50 8.79
N GLU A 320 -5.16 -9.19 9.08
CA GLU A 320 -6.13 -8.23 8.54
C GLU A 320 -6.16 -8.22 6.99
N ALA A 321 -7.32 -7.92 6.43
CA ALA A 321 -7.50 -7.75 4.99
C ALA A 321 -6.68 -6.57 4.48
N GLY A 322 -5.85 -6.79 3.46
CA GLY A 322 -4.94 -5.78 2.91
C GLY A 322 -5.59 -4.41 2.70
N TRP A 323 -6.74 -4.34 2.01
CA TRP A 323 -7.45 -3.08 1.78
C TRP A 323 -7.77 -2.31 3.08
N LEU A 324 -8.11 -3.01 4.17
CA LEU A 324 -8.41 -2.36 5.44
C LEU A 324 -7.12 -1.94 6.14
N ASN A 325 -6.09 -2.78 6.09
CA ASN A 325 -4.76 -2.43 6.62
C ASN A 325 -4.23 -1.14 5.97
N GLU A 326 -4.24 -1.05 4.64
CA GLU A 326 -3.83 0.15 3.89
C GLU A 326 -4.68 1.38 4.23
N GLY A 327 -5.99 1.19 4.40
CA GLY A 327 -6.89 2.25 4.85
C GLY A 327 -6.56 2.76 6.26
N LEU A 328 -6.16 1.87 7.18
CA LEU A 328 -5.71 2.22 8.52
C LEU A 328 -4.35 2.92 8.50
N SER A 329 -3.42 2.52 7.62
CA SER A 329 -2.16 3.23 7.40
C SER A 329 -2.35 4.65 6.91
N GLN A 330 -3.21 4.87 5.92
CA GLN A 330 -3.52 6.22 5.45
C GLN A 330 -4.30 7.03 6.50
N LEU A 331 -5.12 6.39 7.33
CA LEU A 331 -5.72 7.05 8.50
C LEU A 331 -4.65 7.46 9.51
N ALA A 332 -3.58 6.68 9.69
CA ALA A 332 -2.48 7.00 10.60
C ALA A 332 -1.82 8.33 10.22
N GLU A 333 -1.58 8.56 8.92
CA GLU A 333 -1.07 9.82 8.38
C GLU A 333 -1.97 11.00 8.78
N LEU A 334 -3.27 10.92 8.48
CA LEU A 334 -4.23 11.97 8.83
C LEU A 334 -4.31 12.20 10.34
N TYR A 335 -4.30 11.13 11.12
CA TYR A 335 -4.45 11.17 12.58
C TYR A 335 -3.31 11.92 13.27
N VAL A 336 -2.08 11.83 12.73
CA VAL A 336 -0.93 12.62 13.22
C VAL A 336 -0.84 14.01 12.59
N GLY A 337 -1.80 14.39 11.75
CA GLY A 337 -1.94 15.71 11.15
C GLY A 337 -1.25 15.88 9.78
N LEU A 338 -0.91 14.79 9.10
CA LEU A 338 -0.29 14.78 7.79
C LEU A 338 -1.34 14.52 6.70
N TYR A 339 -1.35 15.34 5.65
CA TYR A 339 -2.36 15.30 4.58
C TYR A 339 -1.74 14.80 3.28
N THR A 340 -1.44 13.51 3.23
CA THR A 340 -0.65 12.87 2.15
C THR A 340 -1.49 12.04 1.19
N ALA A 341 -2.70 11.61 1.57
CA ALA A 341 -3.60 10.84 0.71
C ALA A 341 -4.34 11.71 -0.33
N ASP A 342 -4.36 11.27 -1.60
CA ASP A 342 -5.15 11.89 -2.67
C ASP A 342 -6.46 11.15 -2.93
N THR A 343 -7.57 11.82 -2.65
CA THR A 343 -8.92 11.25 -2.83
C THR A 343 -9.45 11.34 -4.26
N GLU A 344 -8.79 12.09 -5.15
CA GLU A 344 -9.26 12.30 -6.54
C GLU A 344 -9.39 10.98 -7.30
N TYR A 345 -8.47 10.04 -7.11
CA TYR A 345 -8.50 8.73 -7.77
C TYR A 345 -9.79 7.94 -7.54
N TYR A 346 -10.32 7.93 -6.31
CA TYR A 346 -11.61 7.30 -6.03
C TYR A 346 -12.78 8.10 -6.63
N LEU A 347 -12.68 9.44 -6.68
CA LEU A 347 -13.73 10.27 -7.28
C LEU A 347 -13.81 10.09 -8.80
N GLU A 348 -12.69 9.78 -9.45
CA GLU A 348 -12.62 9.44 -10.88
C GLU A 348 -13.10 7.99 -11.16
N GLN A 349 -12.94 7.08 -10.20
CA GLN A 349 -13.30 5.66 -10.32
C GLN A 349 -14.20 5.15 -9.17
N PRO A 350 -15.39 5.73 -8.93
CA PRO A 350 -16.19 5.45 -7.74
C PRO A 350 -16.90 4.08 -7.78
N ASP A 351 -16.81 3.36 -8.89
CA ASP A 351 -17.30 1.98 -9.03
C ASP A 351 -16.27 0.93 -8.60
N ILE A 352 -15.06 1.37 -8.20
CA ILE A 352 -14.06 0.48 -7.63
C ILE A 352 -14.59 -0.20 -6.36
N ARG A 353 -14.29 -1.48 -6.23
CA ARG A 353 -14.79 -2.26 -5.11
C ARG A 353 -13.97 -1.98 -3.86
N LEU A 354 -14.60 -1.40 -2.85
CA LEU A 354 -13.98 -0.99 -1.59
C LEU A 354 -13.29 -2.12 -0.80
N ASN A 355 -13.85 -3.33 -0.84
CA ASN A 355 -13.41 -4.44 0.00
C ASN A 355 -12.63 -5.52 -0.76
N THR A 356 -11.85 -5.10 -1.74
CA THR A 356 -10.88 -5.92 -2.48
C THR A 356 -9.63 -5.09 -2.70
N TRP A 357 -8.54 -5.75 -3.09
CA TRP A 357 -7.29 -5.09 -3.42
C TRP A 357 -6.73 -5.64 -4.73
N GLU A 358 -6.39 -4.74 -5.64
CA GLU A 358 -5.80 -5.04 -6.94
C GLU A 358 -4.58 -4.12 -7.08
N TYR A 359 -3.42 -4.71 -7.40
CA TYR A 359 -2.15 -3.99 -7.53
C TYR A 359 -1.90 -3.50 -8.97
N ASP A 360 -2.91 -3.54 -9.83
CA ASP A 360 -2.77 -3.05 -11.19
C ASP A 360 -2.66 -1.51 -11.16
N ASP A 361 -1.64 -0.98 -11.84
CA ASP A 361 -1.27 0.45 -11.81
C ASP A 361 -2.43 1.41 -12.12
N ASP A 362 -3.45 0.99 -12.87
CA ASP A 362 -4.58 1.83 -13.27
C ASP A 362 -5.68 1.95 -12.21
N VAL A 363 -5.66 1.10 -11.18
CA VAL A 363 -6.73 1.01 -10.16
C VAL A 363 -6.22 1.06 -8.72
N VAL A 364 -4.93 0.79 -8.48
CA VAL A 364 -4.37 0.72 -7.12
C VAL A 364 -4.57 2.03 -6.34
N ASP A 365 -4.40 3.19 -6.99
CA ASP A 365 -4.60 4.50 -6.34
C ASP A 365 -6.06 4.71 -5.90
N ALA A 366 -7.02 4.24 -6.69
CA ALA A 366 -8.43 4.31 -6.34
C ALA A 366 -8.79 3.33 -5.21
N HIS A 367 -8.07 2.20 -5.08
CA HIS A 367 -8.19 1.30 -3.94
C HIS A 367 -7.72 1.95 -2.64
N TYR A 368 -6.52 2.55 -2.66
CA TYR A 368 -6.00 3.35 -1.54
C TYR A 368 -7.00 4.44 -1.13
N ALA A 369 -7.37 5.32 -2.07
CA ALA A 369 -8.28 6.43 -1.83
C ALA A 369 -9.63 5.97 -1.25
N GLY A 370 -10.21 4.87 -1.76
CA GLY A 370 -11.45 4.30 -1.23
C GLY A 370 -11.31 3.77 0.20
N ALA A 371 -10.26 3.00 0.46
CA ALA A 371 -9.96 2.43 1.78
C ALA A 371 -9.70 3.52 2.84
N TYR A 372 -8.94 4.55 2.48
CA TYR A 372 -8.72 5.72 3.31
C TYR A 372 -10.01 6.44 3.65
N LEU A 373 -10.84 6.77 2.65
CA LEU A 373 -12.11 7.46 2.87
C LEU A 373 -13.04 6.67 3.81
N LEU A 374 -13.08 5.35 3.70
CA LEU A 374 -13.85 4.53 4.63
C LEU A 374 -13.27 4.57 6.05
N SER A 375 -11.96 4.47 6.19
CA SER A 375 -11.28 4.45 7.50
C SER A 375 -11.46 5.79 8.22
N VAL A 376 -11.33 6.91 7.50
CA VAL A 376 -11.66 8.25 7.99
C VAL A 376 -13.13 8.35 8.39
N TYR A 377 -14.05 7.85 7.56
CA TYR A 377 -15.47 7.86 7.90
C TYR A 377 -15.76 7.09 9.20
N LEU A 378 -15.18 5.90 9.37
CA LEU A 378 -15.35 5.11 10.60
C LEU A 378 -14.80 5.86 11.82
N TRP A 379 -13.62 6.47 11.69
CA TRP A 379 -13.02 7.28 12.75
C TRP A 379 -13.87 8.50 13.12
N GLU A 380 -14.33 9.28 12.13
CA GLU A 380 -15.12 10.50 12.37
C GLU A 380 -16.50 10.19 12.98
N GLN A 381 -17.14 9.10 12.55
CA GLN A 381 -18.50 8.76 13.00
C GLN A 381 -18.52 8.01 14.34
N LEU A 382 -17.51 7.17 14.60
CA LEU A 382 -17.51 6.24 15.74
C LEU A 382 -16.45 6.59 16.79
N GLY A 383 -15.47 7.43 16.45
CA GLY A 383 -14.38 7.85 17.33
C GLY A 383 -13.23 6.85 17.44
N GLU A 384 -12.21 7.22 18.21
CA GLU A 384 -10.98 6.42 18.39
C GLU A 384 -11.24 5.01 18.91
N THR A 385 -12.19 4.84 19.84
CA THR A 385 -12.50 3.53 20.42
C THR A 385 -12.91 2.51 19.36
N ALA A 386 -13.68 2.93 18.35
CA ALA A 386 -14.07 2.02 17.28
C ALA A 386 -12.87 1.63 16.39
N VAL A 387 -11.93 2.54 16.14
CA VAL A 387 -10.71 2.24 15.37
C VAL A 387 -9.77 1.34 16.16
N GLN A 388 -9.61 1.59 17.46
CA GLN A 388 -8.85 0.75 18.38
C GLN A 388 -9.40 -0.68 18.43
N GLU A 389 -10.73 -0.82 18.51
CA GLU A 389 -11.39 -2.13 18.48
C GLU A 389 -11.25 -2.79 17.11
N LEU A 390 -11.36 -2.01 16.02
CA LEU A 390 -11.24 -2.51 14.65
C LEU A 390 -9.85 -3.06 14.35
N SER A 391 -8.80 -2.28 14.64
CA SER A 391 -7.39 -2.66 14.40
C SER A 391 -6.99 -3.95 15.13
N ARG A 392 -7.62 -4.25 16.28
CA ARG A 392 -7.34 -5.42 17.13
C ARG A 392 -8.35 -6.55 16.94
N HIS A 393 -9.27 -6.42 15.99
CA HIS A 393 -10.40 -7.32 15.91
C HIS A 393 -9.97 -8.66 15.30
N PRO A 394 -10.24 -9.83 15.92
CA PRO A 394 -9.78 -11.14 15.41
C PRO A 394 -10.50 -11.63 14.14
N ALA A 395 -11.34 -10.78 13.55
CA ALA A 395 -12.03 -11.07 12.30
C ALA A 395 -11.70 -9.94 11.35
N ASN A 396 -11.59 -10.23 10.06
CA ASN A 396 -10.90 -9.35 9.13
C ASN A 396 -11.90 -8.62 8.21
N GLY A 397 -11.49 -7.44 7.74
CA GLY A 397 -12.17 -6.62 6.74
C GLY A 397 -13.63 -6.36 7.11
N MET A 398 -14.54 -6.67 6.18
CA MET A 398 -15.96 -6.42 6.40
C MET A 398 -16.58 -7.23 7.54
N ALA A 399 -15.97 -8.35 7.97
CA ALA A 399 -16.46 -9.09 9.13
C ALA A 399 -16.17 -8.33 10.43
N ALA A 400 -14.98 -7.72 10.53
CA ALA A 400 -14.59 -6.81 11.61
C ALA A 400 -15.56 -5.63 11.69
N ILE A 401 -15.69 -4.89 10.58
CA ILE A 401 -16.52 -3.67 10.51
C ILE A 401 -17.97 -3.95 10.88
N ARG A 402 -18.56 -5.05 10.37
CA ARG A 402 -19.93 -5.43 10.74
C ARG A 402 -20.09 -5.76 12.22
N THR A 403 -19.04 -6.22 12.88
CA THR A 403 -19.05 -6.54 14.31
C THR A 403 -19.00 -5.26 15.13
N ILE A 404 -18.06 -4.35 14.81
CA ILE A 404 -17.95 -3.03 15.43
C ILE A 404 -19.26 -2.25 15.30
N LEU A 405 -19.85 -2.20 14.09
CA LEU A 405 -21.10 -1.49 13.82
C LEU A 405 -22.34 -2.04 14.56
N ARG A 406 -22.27 -3.23 15.18
CA ARG A 406 -23.39 -3.73 16.03
C ARG A 406 -23.36 -3.11 17.44
N GLY A 407 -22.22 -2.53 17.84
CA GLY A 407 -22.05 -1.85 19.11
C GLY A 407 -22.52 -0.40 19.12
N TYR A 408 -22.81 0.16 17.93
CA TYR A 408 -23.28 1.53 17.70
C TYR A 408 -24.66 1.50 17.03
#